data_AF-A0A7S9CAA8-F1
#
_entry.id   AF-A0A7S9CAA8-F1
#
_cell.length_a   1.000
_cell.length_b   1.000
_cell.length_c   1.000
_cell.angle_alpha   90.00
_cell.angle_beta   90.00
_cell.angle_gamma   90.00
#
_symmetry.space_group_name_H-M   'P 1'
#
loop_
_entity.id
_entity.type
_entity.pdbx_description
1 polymer ?
#
loop_
_entity_poly.entity_id
_entity_poly.type
_entity_poly.pdbx_seq_one_letter_code
_entity_poly.pdbx_strand_id
1 'polypeptide(L)'
;MQLIGQPHQLACPQCAAPMSHLSLAGRDGRTVPVDHCTPCRLVWFDRFESVQLAGLGWIALLRELQQGLGDPLPPPRTARLACPLCRVALKPVHNRTRFGRFPALECPRCQGHLHSHAGVLAERGLVRPLLPVERRTLQEDEQRRLCCLNCGAPADGQGEACAYCRSPFVMLDLPRLAQALRLRPGRDETKSPTPAPRGRPLAWPCRGCGAALDPSRHAGCPQCGHAVLAPSLLDVTPLLDQVETELRAEIASRTPPAQRPPRRRVRDWRDTGLARLLHRLPPEREDVAALGWQFGLGLLLWLAWRWFF
;
A
#
# COMPACT_ATOMS: atom_id res chain seq x y z
N MET A 1 8.54 -16.70 17.10
CA MET A 1 7.11 -16.54 16.78
C MET A 1 6.93 -15.26 15.97
N GLN A 2 6.90 -15.35 14.65
CA GLN A 2 6.51 -14.23 13.78
C GLN A 2 5.17 -14.63 13.17
N LEU A 3 4.12 -13.92 13.57
CA LEU A 3 2.76 -14.11 13.09
C LEU A 3 2.71 -13.68 11.62
N ILE A 4 2.96 -14.63 10.73
CA ILE A 4 2.63 -14.53 9.31
C ILE A 4 1.14 -14.89 9.21
N GLY A 5 0.31 -13.92 8.86
CA GLY A 5 -1.01 -14.12 8.26
C GLY A 5 -2.01 -14.98 9.05
N GLN A 6 -2.70 -14.35 9.99
CA GLN A 6 -4.12 -14.64 10.18
C GLN A 6 -4.90 -13.35 9.98
N PRO A 7 -6.04 -13.36 9.25
CA PRO A 7 -6.93 -12.21 9.17
C PRO A 7 -7.65 -12.08 10.52
N HIS A 8 -6.95 -11.58 11.53
CA HIS A 8 -7.60 -11.09 12.73
C HIS A 8 -8.29 -9.80 12.32
N GLN A 9 -9.63 -9.80 12.26
CA GLN A 9 -10.40 -8.56 12.09
C GLN A 9 -9.98 -7.59 13.20
N LEU A 10 -9.20 -6.60 12.82
CA LEU A 10 -8.67 -5.63 13.74
C LEU A 10 -9.82 -4.79 14.30
N ALA A 11 -9.82 -4.53 15.60
CA ALA A 11 -10.80 -3.62 16.19
C ALA A 11 -10.42 -2.18 15.84
N CYS A 12 -11.38 -1.41 15.33
CA CYS A 12 -11.19 -0.01 15.00
C CYS A 12 -10.72 0.78 16.24
N PRO A 13 -9.61 1.52 16.18
CA PRO A 13 -9.12 2.30 17.32
C PRO A 13 -10.13 3.33 17.87
N GLN A 14 -11.07 3.77 17.01
CA GLN A 14 -12.06 4.79 17.30
C GLN A 14 -13.37 4.20 17.88
N CYS A 15 -14.01 3.25 17.19
CA CYS A 15 -15.30 2.70 17.64
C CYS A 15 -15.23 1.28 18.24
N ALA A 16 -14.06 0.64 18.26
CA ALA A 16 -13.84 -0.75 18.67
C ALA A 16 -14.59 -1.83 17.85
N ALA A 17 -15.43 -1.44 16.87
CA ALA A 17 -16.05 -2.38 15.95
C ALA A 17 -14.98 -3.11 15.09
N PRO A 18 -15.23 -4.34 14.64
CA PRO A 18 -14.34 -5.04 13.72
C PRO A 18 -14.18 -4.24 12.42
N MET A 19 -12.95 -4.14 11.93
CA MET A 19 -12.63 -3.55 10.63
C MET A 19 -12.73 -4.60 9.53
N SER A 20 -13.17 -4.15 8.35
CA SER A 20 -13.18 -4.94 7.13
C SER A 20 -11.74 -5.15 6.66
N HIS A 21 -11.33 -6.41 6.51
CA HIS A 21 -10.02 -6.77 6.01
C HIS A 21 -10.06 -6.96 4.49
N LEU A 22 -9.56 -5.96 3.75
CA LEU A 22 -9.53 -5.92 2.29
C LEU A 22 -8.28 -6.63 1.77
N SER A 23 -8.44 -7.48 0.75
CA SER A 23 -7.34 -8.08 0.01
C SER A 23 -7.20 -7.40 -1.35
N LEU A 24 -6.32 -6.40 -1.43
CA LEU A 24 -6.20 -5.52 -2.59
C LEU A 24 -5.03 -5.92 -3.49
N ALA A 25 -5.10 -5.57 -4.77
CA ALA A 25 -4.02 -5.89 -5.71
C ALA A 25 -2.74 -5.07 -5.41
N GLY A 26 -1.61 -5.77 -5.23
CA GLY A 26 -0.27 -5.21 -5.05
C GLY A 26 0.56 -5.17 -6.33
N ARG A 27 1.65 -4.40 -6.31
CA ARG A 27 2.55 -4.17 -7.45
C ARG A 27 3.16 -5.45 -8.01
N ASP A 28 3.57 -6.35 -7.12
CA ASP A 28 4.32 -7.56 -7.47
C ASP A 28 3.40 -8.75 -7.80
N GLY A 29 2.12 -8.48 -8.12
CA GLY A 29 1.09 -9.50 -8.31
C GLY A 29 0.61 -10.15 -7.01
N ARG A 30 1.16 -9.74 -5.87
CA ARG A 30 0.73 -10.17 -4.53
C ARG A 30 -0.50 -9.40 -4.09
N THR A 31 -1.24 -9.95 -3.13
CA THR A 31 -2.28 -9.20 -2.41
C THR A 31 -1.67 -8.37 -1.30
N VAL A 32 -2.22 -7.18 -1.08
CA VAL A 32 -1.89 -6.27 0.00
C VAL A 32 -3.09 -6.24 0.94
N PRO A 33 -2.93 -6.65 2.22
CA PRO A 33 -3.96 -6.49 3.21
C PRO A 33 -4.16 -4.99 3.50
N VAL A 34 -5.40 -4.58 3.73
CA VAL A 34 -5.74 -3.23 4.21
C VAL A 34 -6.97 -3.35 5.09
N ASP A 35 -6.92 -2.81 6.30
CA ASP A 35 -8.08 -2.80 7.19
C ASP A 35 -8.82 -1.46 7.11
N HIS A 36 -10.15 -1.51 6.97
CA HIS A 36 -10.99 -0.32 6.84
C HIS A 36 -12.19 -0.37 7.79
N CYS A 37 -12.47 0.78 8.41
CA CYS A 37 -13.66 0.98 9.21
C CYS A 37 -14.57 1.99 8.51
N THR A 38 -15.62 1.49 7.85
CA THR A 38 -16.61 2.34 7.16
C THR A 38 -17.26 3.36 8.09
N PRO A 39 -17.77 3.00 9.30
CA PRO A 39 -18.43 3.98 10.17
C PRO A 39 -17.52 5.11 10.63
N CYS A 40 -16.25 4.81 10.92
CA CYS A 40 -15.29 5.83 11.37
C CYS A 40 -14.59 6.54 10.21
N ARG A 41 -14.72 6.03 8.99
CA ARG A 41 -13.96 6.45 7.80
C ARG A 41 -12.44 6.46 8.05
N LEU A 42 -11.97 5.36 8.63
CA LEU A 42 -10.57 5.14 8.95
C LEU A 42 -10.00 3.96 8.17
N VAL A 43 -8.75 4.07 7.77
CA VAL A 43 -7.97 3.02 7.10
C VAL A 43 -6.71 2.78 7.90
N TRP A 44 -6.42 1.52 8.19
CA TRP A 44 -5.18 1.07 8.78
C TRP A 44 -4.32 0.40 7.70
N PHE A 45 -3.07 0.83 7.61
CA PHE A 45 -2.03 0.18 6.83
C PHE A 45 -0.95 -0.31 7.78
N ASP A 46 -0.57 -1.57 7.68
CA ASP A 46 0.69 -2.05 8.23
C ASP A 46 1.87 -1.48 7.44
N ARG A 47 3.06 -1.73 7.98
CA ARG A 47 4.31 -1.23 7.44
C ARG A 47 4.44 -1.58 5.95
N PHE A 48 4.59 -0.54 5.13
CA PHE A 48 4.75 -0.61 3.67
C PHE A 48 3.53 -1.06 2.86
N GLU A 49 2.36 -1.33 3.46
CA GLU A 49 1.19 -1.74 2.69
C GLU A 49 0.71 -0.64 1.76
N SER A 50 0.64 0.61 2.27
CA SER A 50 0.18 1.76 1.48
C SER A 50 0.97 1.88 0.18
N VAL A 51 2.30 1.75 0.21
CA VAL A 51 3.19 1.89 -0.95
C VAL A 51 3.12 0.72 -1.94
N GLN A 52 2.80 -0.48 -1.47
CA GLN A 52 2.74 -1.73 -2.25
C GLN A 52 1.48 -1.84 -3.12
N LEU A 53 0.42 -1.06 -2.88
CA LEU A 53 -0.80 -1.09 -3.68
C LEU A 53 -0.57 -0.77 -5.16
N ALA A 54 -1.05 -1.64 -6.06
CA ALA A 54 -1.09 -1.41 -7.50
C ALA A 54 -2.29 -0.53 -7.91
N GLY A 55 -2.35 -0.13 -9.18
CA GLY A 55 -3.43 0.71 -9.71
C GLY A 55 -4.83 0.12 -9.46
N LEU A 56 -5.03 -1.18 -9.77
CA LEU A 56 -6.31 -1.85 -9.49
C LEU A 56 -6.61 -1.95 -7.98
N GLY A 57 -5.58 -2.13 -7.13
CA GLY A 57 -5.76 -2.12 -5.67
C GLY A 57 -6.16 -0.75 -5.15
N TRP A 58 -5.59 0.31 -5.71
CA TRP A 58 -5.99 1.69 -5.43
C TRP A 58 -7.43 1.98 -5.86
N ILE A 59 -7.84 1.56 -7.05
CA ILE A 59 -9.22 1.74 -7.53
C ILE A 59 -10.19 1.02 -6.58
N ALA A 60 -9.91 -0.25 -6.25
CA ALA A 60 -10.72 -1.01 -5.31
C ALA A 60 -10.81 -0.33 -3.93
N LEU A 61 -9.69 0.19 -3.41
CA LEU A 61 -9.70 0.96 -2.16
C LEU A 61 -10.56 2.21 -2.29
N LEU A 62 -10.42 3.01 -3.35
CA LEU A 62 -11.19 4.24 -3.53
C LEU A 62 -12.71 3.97 -3.61
N ARG A 63 -13.12 2.87 -4.24
CA ARG A 63 -14.53 2.42 -4.22
C ARG A 63 -14.99 2.05 -2.81
N GLU A 64 -14.14 1.40 -2.03
CA GLU A 64 -14.45 1.11 -0.64
C GLU A 64 -14.58 2.38 0.20
N LEU A 65 -13.72 3.39 -0.02
CA LEU A 65 -13.79 4.68 0.66
C LEU A 65 -15.05 5.49 0.29
N GLN A 66 -15.71 5.18 -0.84
CA GLN A 66 -16.98 5.79 -1.20
C GLN A 66 -18.13 5.31 -0.29
N GLN A 67 -18.00 4.15 0.37
CA GLN A 67 -19.03 3.61 1.23
C GLN A 67 -19.23 4.46 2.49
N GLY A 68 -20.49 4.64 2.86
CA GLY A 68 -20.89 5.40 4.04
C GLY A 68 -20.57 6.89 3.94
N LEU A 69 -20.20 7.44 2.78
CA LEU A 69 -20.10 8.89 2.58
C LEU A 69 -21.48 9.53 2.70
N GLY A 70 -21.58 10.60 3.49
CA GLY A 70 -22.84 11.26 3.85
C GLY A 70 -23.35 10.89 5.24
N ASP A 71 -23.01 9.70 5.75
CA ASP A 71 -23.42 9.29 7.09
C ASP A 71 -22.69 10.06 8.21
N PRO A 72 -23.32 10.29 9.36
CA PRO A 72 -22.64 10.90 10.50
C PRO A 72 -21.46 10.05 10.99
N LEU A 73 -20.32 10.68 11.26
CA LEU A 73 -19.23 10.00 11.96
C LEU A 73 -19.62 9.76 13.43
N PRO A 74 -19.15 8.66 14.03
CA PRO A 74 -19.26 8.47 15.47
C PRO A 74 -18.48 9.57 16.22
N PRO A 75 -18.90 9.90 17.44
CA PRO A 75 -18.23 10.94 18.23
C PRO A 75 -16.76 10.57 18.47
N PRO A 76 -15.81 11.51 18.33
CA PRO A 76 -14.38 11.24 18.49
C PRO A 76 -14.09 10.73 19.90
N ARG A 77 -13.17 9.76 20.02
CA ARG A 77 -12.68 9.34 21.34
C ARG A 77 -11.86 10.46 21.95
N THR A 78 -12.07 10.71 23.24
CA THR A 78 -11.28 11.68 24.03
C THR A 78 -9.87 11.16 24.34
N ALA A 79 -9.73 9.85 24.53
CA ALA A 79 -8.45 9.19 24.74
C ALA A 79 -7.66 9.06 23.43
N ARG A 80 -6.32 9.06 23.54
CA ARG A 80 -5.44 8.79 22.39
C ARG A 80 -5.76 7.43 21.79
N LEU A 81 -5.90 7.38 20.46
CA LEU A 81 -6.14 6.13 19.74
C LEU A 81 -4.93 5.19 19.91
N ALA A 82 -5.20 3.90 20.05
CA ALA A 82 -4.18 2.87 20.20
C ALA A 82 -4.03 2.05 18.92
N CYS A 83 -2.83 1.53 18.68
CA CYS A 83 -2.56 0.63 17.56
C CYS A 83 -3.45 -0.61 17.67
N PRO A 84 -4.16 -1.01 16.60
CA PRO A 84 -5.05 -2.16 16.62
C PRO A 84 -4.31 -3.48 16.86
N LEU A 85 -3.02 -3.56 16.47
CA LEU A 85 -2.18 -4.75 16.65
C LEU A 85 -1.55 -4.83 18.03
N CYS A 86 -0.72 -3.85 18.39
CA CYS A 86 0.11 -3.93 19.59
C CYS A 86 -0.41 -3.09 20.77
N ARG A 87 -1.56 -2.43 20.62
CA ARG A 87 -2.25 -1.60 21.64
C ARG A 87 -1.45 -0.42 22.20
N VAL A 88 -0.29 -0.11 21.63
CA VAL A 88 0.51 1.09 21.98
C VAL A 88 -0.20 2.34 21.46
N ALA A 89 -0.19 3.41 22.25
CA ALA A 89 -0.76 4.70 21.84
C ALA A 89 -0.13 5.19 20.52
N LEU A 90 -0.98 5.58 19.57
CA LEU A 90 -0.53 6.10 18.29
C LEU A 90 0.04 7.52 18.44
N LYS A 91 1.11 7.79 17.71
CA LYS A 91 1.79 9.07 17.66
C LYS A 91 1.26 9.91 16.50
N PRO A 92 0.82 11.16 16.73
CA PRO A 92 0.55 12.09 15.64
C PRO A 92 1.82 12.37 14.83
N VAL A 93 1.70 12.15 13.52
CA VAL A 93 2.72 12.47 12.53
C VAL A 93 2.13 13.34 11.43
N HIS A 94 2.99 14.03 10.70
CA HIS A 94 2.58 14.94 9.64
C HIS A 94 3.32 14.57 8.35
N ASN A 95 2.62 13.90 7.45
CA ASN A 95 3.17 13.52 6.15
C ASN A 95 3.28 14.77 5.29
N ARG A 96 4.46 14.99 4.70
CA ARG A 96 4.71 16.13 3.81
C ARG A 96 4.31 15.75 2.40
N THR A 97 3.44 16.55 1.80
CA THR A 97 3.04 16.46 0.40
C THR A 97 3.39 17.76 -0.29
N ARG A 98 3.18 17.85 -1.61
CA ARG A 98 3.39 19.09 -2.36
C ARG A 98 2.52 20.26 -1.90
N PHE A 99 1.43 19.96 -1.19
CA PHE A 99 0.44 20.96 -0.74
C PHE A 99 0.45 21.21 0.76
N GLY A 100 1.43 20.66 1.46
CA GLY A 100 1.61 20.92 2.89
C GLY A 100 1.70 19.66 3.73
N ARG A 101 1.40 19.82 5.01
CA ARG A 101 1.51 18.77 6.03
C ARG A 101 0.13 18.19 6.29
N PHE A 102 0.02 16.87 6.20
CA PHE A 102 -1.23 16.15 6.43
C PHE A 102 -1.13 15.27 7.67
N PRO A 103 -2.10 15.37 8.60
CA PRO A 103 -2.06 14.60 9.83
C PRO A 103 -2.31 13.12 9.54
N ALA A 104 -1.53 12.27 10.18
CA ALA A 104 -1.75 10.83 10.28
C ALA A 104 -1.36 10.37 11.69
N LEU A 105 -1.71 9.14 12.02
CA LEU A 105 -1.33 8.52 13.29
C LEU A 105 -0.46 7.30 13.00
N GLU A 106 0.74 7.25 13.59
CA GLU A 106 1.71 6.16 13.38
C GLU A 106 1.91 5.38 14.67
N CYS A 107 2.03 4.06 14.56
CA CYS A 107 2.45 3.21 15.67
C CYS A 107 3.98 3.19 15.78
N PRO A 108 4.57 3.64 16.90
CA PRO A 108 6.02 3.66 17.07
C PRO A 108 6.65 2.26 17.16
N ARG A 109 5.84 1.21 17.38
CA ARG A 109 6.32 -0.18 17.55
C ARG A 109 6.28 -1.00 16.27
N CYS A 110 5.14 -1.02 15.57
CA CYS A 110 4.97 -1.79 14.34
C CYS A 110 5.12 -0.96 13.06
N GLN A 111 5.22 0.37 13.17
CA GLN A 111 5.33 1.29 12.02
C GLN A 111 4.14 1.20 11.05
N GLY A 112 2.97 0.80 11.57
CA GLY A 112 1.70 0.92 10.85
C GLY A 112 1.09 2.31 11.03
N HIS A 113 0.20 2.68 10.12
CA HIS A 113 -0.40 4.01 10.05
C HIS A 113 -1.92 3.94 10.00
N LEU A 114 -2.58 4.83 10.75
CA LEU A 114 -4.01 5.07 10.72
C LEU A 114 -4.28 6.39 10.00
N HIS A 115 -5.08 6.32 8.95
CA HIS A 115 -5.46 7.45 8.11
C HIS A 115 -6.98 7.65 8.12
N SER A 116 -7.42 8.90 8.02
CA SER A 116 -8.77 9.20 7.54
C SER A 116 -8.84 9.02 6.03
N HIS A 117 -10.03 8.92 5.43
CA HIS A 117 -10.17 8.80 3.97
C HIS A 117 -9.47 9.94 3.22
N ALA A 118 -9.62 11.18 3.69
CA ALA A 118 -8.88 12.32 3.14
C ALA A 118 -7.36 12.20 3.37
N GLY A 119 -6.94 11.63 4.50
CA GLY A 119 -5.54 11.33 4.80
C GLY A 119 -4.91 10.33 3.84
N VAL A 120 -5.64 9.30 3.42
CA VAL A 120 -5.19 8.32 2.42
C VAL A 120 -4.94 9.01 1.07
N LEU A 121 -5.87 9.86 0.63
CA LEU A 121 -5.71 10.62 -0.61
C LEU A 121 -4.55 11.62 -0.53
N ALA A 122 -4.39 12.25 0.63
CA ALA A 122 -3.32 13.20 0.88
C ALA A 122 -1.94 12.56 0.89
N GLU A 123 -1.77 11.38 1.48
CA GLU A 123 -0.50 10.63 1.47
C GLU A 123 0.01 10.41 0.03
N ARG A 124 -0.92 10.29 -0.94
CA ARG A 124 -0.62 10.16 -2.36
C ARG A 124 -0.57 11.48 -3.14
N GLY A 125 -0.79 12.61 -2.45
CA GLY A 125 -0.81 13.94 -3.05
C GLY A 125 -1.96 14.14 -4.04
N LEU A 126 -3.08 13.43 -3.85
CA LEU A 126 -4.26 13.42 -4.72
C LEU A 126 -5.32 14.45 -4.30
N VAL A 127 -5.03 15.21 -3.25
CA VAL A 127 -5.89 16.28 -2.75
C VAL A 127 -5.09 17.56 -2.58
N ARG A 128 -5.79 18.69 -2.65
CA ARG A 128 -5.22 20.03 -2.60
C ARG A 128 -6.20 21.02 -1.96
N PRO A 129 -5.74 22.20 -1.51
CA PRO A 129 -6.64 23.27 -1.11
C PRO A 129 -7.63 23.64 -2.23
N LEU A 130 -8.86 24.00 -1.84
CA LEU A 130 -9.88 24.53 -2.75
C LEU A 130 -9.44 25.92 -3.24
N LEU A 131 -9.39 26.13 -4.56
CA LEU A 131 -9.01 27.43 -5.10
C LEU A 131 -10.21 28.39 -5.08
N PRO A 132 -10.00 29.72 -4.94
CA PRO A 132 -11.09 30.69 -4.90
C PRO A 132 -12.02 30.65 -6.11
N VAL A 133 -11.47 30.46 -7.32
CA VAL A 133 -12.27 30.35 -8.56
C VAL A 133 -13.19 29.12 -8.55
N GLU A 134 -12.71 28.00 -8.01
CA GLU A 134 -13.47 26.76 -7.94
C GLU A 134 -14.55 26.84 -6.88
N ARG A 135 -14.26 27.54 -5.78
CA ARG A 135 -15.25 27.84 -4.75
C ARG A 135 -16.41 28.64 -5.34
N ARG A 136 -16.09 29.69 -6.11
CA ARG A 136 -17.09 30.48 -6.84
C ARG A 136 -17.91 29.60 -7.75
N THR A 137 -17.27 28.79 -8.60
CA THR A 137 -17.98 27.90 -9.52
C THR A 137 -18.92 26.94 -8.78
N LEU A 138 -18.49 26.35 -7.67
CA LEU A 138 -19.35 25.45 -6.90
C LEU A 138 -20.54 26.18 -6.25
N GLN A 139 -20.32 27.36 -5.68
CA GLN A 139 -21.35 28.07 -4.91
C GLN A 139 -22.30 28.91 -5.78
N GLU A 140 -21.76 29.62 -6.77
CA GLU A 140 -22.51 30.56 -7.60
C GLU A 140 -23.04 29.87 -8.88
N ASP A 141 -22.17 29.16 -9.62
CA ASP A 141 -22.56 28.56 -10.90
C ASP A 141 -23.33 27.24 -10.70
N GLU A 142 -22.84 26.35 -9.83
CA GLU A 142 -23.45 25.03 -9.59
C GLU A 142 -24.45 25.02 -8.41
N GLN A 143 -24.54 26.10 -7.62
CA GLN A 143 -25.39 26.20 -6.41
C GLN A 143 -25.22 25.02 -5.43
N ARG A 144 -23.99 24.51 -5.31
CA ARG A 144 -23.63 23.38 -4.46
C ARG A 144 -23.16 23.83 -3.09
N ARG A 145 -23.59 23.09 -2.08
CA ARG A 145 -23.02 23.19 -0.73
C ARG A 145 -21.62 22.56 -0.73
N LEU A 146 -20.64 23.29 -0.18
CA LEU A 146 -19.32 22.73 0.06
C LEU A 146 -19.38 21.76 1.25
N CYS A 147 -18.71 20.62 1.09
CA CYS A 147 -18.67 19.57 2.10
C CYS A 147 -17.23 19.14 2.39
N CYS A 148 -16.97 18.69 3.61
CA CYS A 148 -15.69 18.09 3.96
C CYS A 148 -15.51 16.76 3.20
N LEU A 149 -14.39 16.64 2.48
CA LEU A 149 -14.06 15.42 1.75
C LEU A 149 -13.98 14.16 2.63
N ASN A 150 -13.64 14.32 3.91
CA ASN A 150 -13.56 13.19 4.84
C ASN A 150 -14.91 12.79 5.42
N CYS A 151 -15.64 13.74 6.03
CA CYS A 151 -16.83 13.40 6.82
C CYS A 151 -18.17 13.74 6.14
N GLY A 152 -18.15 14.39 4.97
CA GLY A 152 -19.33 14.88 4.27
C GLY A 152 -20.02 16.07 4.94
N ALA A 153 -19.53 16.53 6.10
CA ALA A 153 -20.18 17.61 6.83
C ALA A 153 -20.05 18.93 6.07
N PRO A 154 -21.05 19.82 6.16
CA PRO A 154 -21.03 21.14 5.57
C PRO A 154 -19.77 21.94 5.92
N ALA A 155 -19.27 22.71 4.96
CA ALA A 155 -18.17 23.65 5.14
C ALA A 155 -18.51 24.99 4.47
N ASP A 156 -17.97 26.08 5.02
CA ASP A 156 -17.98 27.40 4.39
C ASP A 156 -16.86 27.57 3.35
N GLY A 157 -15.91 26.63 3.34
CA GLY A 157 -14.73 26.62 2.50
C GLY A 157 -13.66 27.63 2.90
N GLN A 158 -13.81 28.36 4.01
CA GLN A 158 -12.95 29.46 4.44
C GLN A 158 -11.91 29.07 5.51
N GLY A 159 -12.04 27.88 6.11
CA GLY A 159 -11.10 27.35 7.10
C GLY A 159 -10.11 26.31 6.54
N GLU A 160 -9.01 26.10 7.25
CA GLU A 160 -8.00 25.07 6.91
C GLU A 160 -8.42 23.65 7.32
N ALA A 161 -9.39 23.52 8.24
CA ALA A 161 -9.85 22.23 8.76
C ALA A 161 -11.37 22.22 8.98
N CYS A 162 -11.98 21.05 8.84
CA CYS A 162 -13.39 20.83 9.11
C CYS A 162 -13.73 21.03 10.58
N ALA A 163 -14.77 21.81 10.88
CA ALA A 163 -15.26 22.04 12.24
C ALA A 163 -15.74 20.74 12.95
N TYR A 164 -16.17 19.74 12.18
CA TYR A 164 -16.76 18.50 12.70
C TYR A 164 -15.73 17.40 12.95
N CYS A 165 -14.91 17.08 11.95
CA CYS A 165 -13.95 15.96 12.04
C CYS A 165 -12.49 16.40 12.14
N ARG A 166 -12.21 17.71 12.15
CA ARG A 166 -10.86 18.31 12.21
C ARG A 166 -9.92 17.90 11.07
N SER A 167 -10.40 17.16 10.07
CA SER A 167 -9.62 16.85 8.87
C SER A 167 -9.36 18.11 8.05
N PRO A 168 -8.22 18.21 7.35
CA PRO A 168 -7.93 19.33 6.47
C PRO A 168 -9.05 19.55 5.45
N PHE A 169 -9.41 20.81 5.20
CA PHE A 169 -10.37 21.15 4.15
C PHE A 169 -9.67 21.14 2.79
N VAL A 170 -9.87 20.06 2.06
CA VAL A 170 -9.20 19.81 0.77
C VAL A 170 -10.18 19.26 -0.26
N MET A 171 -9.82 19.45 -1.52
CA MET A 171 -10.51 18.97 -2.71
C MET A 171 -9.68 17.94 -3.43
N LEU A 172 -10.34 17.07 -4.19
CA LEU A 172 -9.66 16.14 -5.10
C LEU A 172 -8.92 16.92 -6.18
N ASP A 173 -7.62 16.64 -6.35
CA ASP A 173 -6.85 17.11 -7.49
C ASP A 173 -7.12 16.15 -8.65
N LEU A 174 -8.21 16.40 -9.37
CA LEU A 174 -8.72 15.49 -10.40
C LEU A 174 -7.70 15.20 -11.52
N PRO A 175 -6.93 16.17 -12.03
CA PRO A 175 -5.83 15.89 -12.96
C PRO A 175 -4.78 14.93 -12.39
N ARG A 176 -4.36 15.17 -11.13
CA ARG A 176 -3.37 14.34 -10.45
C ARG A 176 -3.92 12.94 -10.15
N LEU A 177 -5.18 12.83 -9.75
CA LEU A 177 -5.87 11.56 -9.54
C LEU A 177 -5.93 10.74 -10.83
N ALA A 178 -6.41 11.36 -11.91
CA ALA A 178 -6.45 10.74 -13.24
C ALA A 178 -5.07 10.25 -13.69
N GLN A 179 -4.03 11.06 -13.48
CA GLN A 179 -2.66 10.68 -13.79
C GLN A 179 -2.16 9.55 -12.89
N ALA A 180 -2.37 9.63 -11.57
CA ALA A 180 -1.87 8.66 -10.60
C ALA A 180 -2.50 7.28 -10.76
N LEU A 181 -3.79 7.20 -11.11
CA LEU A 181 -4.47 5.92 -11.37
C LEU A 181 -3.97 5.26 -12.67
N ARG A 182 -3.45 6.05 -13.61
CA ARG A 182 -2.87 5.59 -14.88
C ARG A 182 -1.36 5.30 -14.81
N LEU A 183 -0.64 6.03 -13.97
CA LEU A 183 0.80 5.85 -13.78
C LEU A 183 1.04 4.49 -13.13
N ARG A 184 1.87 3.67 -13.79
CA ARG A 184 2.21 2.29 -13.41
C ARG A 184 3.39 2.29 -12.43
N PRO A 185 3.22 2.15 -11.11
CA PRO A 185 4.36 2.09 -10.24
C PRO A 185 4.72 0.59 -10.12
N GLY A 186 5.86 0.20 -10.71
CA GLY A 186 6.29 -1.20 -10.86
C GLY A 186 6.68 -1.64 -12.28
N ARG A 187 6.77 -0.71 -13.27
CA ARG A 187 7.47 -1.03 -14.52
C ARG A 187 8.96 -1.13 -14.21
N ASP A 188 9.56 -2.26 -14.57
CA ASP A 188 10.98 -2.28 -14.89
C ASP A 188 11.16 -1.38 -16.13
N GLU A 189 11.54 -0.12 -15.90
CA GLU A 189 11.67 0.91 -16.95
C GLU A 189 12.56 0.45 -18.10
N THR A 190 13.45 -0.52 -17.83
CA THR A 190 14.37 -1.11 -18.80
C THR A 190 13.74 -2.12 -19.78
N LYS A 191 12.53 -2.66 -19.51
CA LYS A 191 11.98 -3.79 -20.28
C LYS A 191 10.64 -3.55 -20.98
N SER A 192 10.00 -2.41 -20.76
CA SER A 192 8.70 -2.13 -21.37
C SER A 192 8.79 -0.90 -22.27
N PRO A 193 8.33 -0.96 -23.54
CA PRO A 193 8.39 0.20 -24.44
C PRO A 193 7.65 1.38 -23.82
N THR A 194 8.31 2.55 -23.79
CA THR A 194 7.77 3.82 -23.28
C THR A 194 6.34 3.99 -23.80
N PRO A 195 5.33 4.20 -22.93
CA PRO A 195 3.98 4.45 -23.41
C PRO A 195 4.01 5.60 -24.42
N ALA A 196 3.28 5.47 -25.52
CA ALA A 196 3.17 6.57 -26.48
C ALA A 196 2.77 7.85 -25.73
N PRO A 197 3.35 9.02 -26.07
CA PRO A 197 3.22 10.27 -25.30
C PRO A 197 1.79 10.81 -25.20
N ARG A 198 0.83 10.17 -25.88
CA ARG A 198 -0.60 10.43 -25.75
C ARG A 198 -1.31 9.12 -25.43
N GLY A 199 -1.38 8.76 -24.16
CA GLY A 199 -2.35 7.75 -23.71
C GLY A 199 -3.77 8.12 -24.17
N ARG A 200 -4.63 7.11 -24.34
CA ARG A 200 -6.04 7.30 -24.73
C ARG A 200 -6.67 8.38 -23.84
N PRO A 201 -7.31 9.42 -24.38
CA PRO A 201 -7.93 10.45 -23.55
C PRO A 201 -8.98 9.84 -22.63
N LEU A 202 -9.07 10.34 -21.40
CA LEU A 202 -10.23 10.08 -20.56
C LEU A 202 -11.45 10.81 -21.12
N ALA A 203 -12.63 10.25 -20.86
CA ALA A 203 -13.91 10.83 -21.24
C ALA A 203 -14.67 11.26 -19.97
N TRP A 204 -14.10 12.22 -19.25
CA TRP A 204 -14.76 12.84 -18.11
C TRP A 204 -15.89 13.76 -18.58
N PRO A 205 -17.13 13.61 -18.09
CA PRO A 205 -18.23 14.48 -18.49
C PRO A 205 -18.09 15.86 -17.83
N CYS A 206 -18.06 16.92 -18.64
CA CYS A 206 -18.11 18.29 -18.15
C CYS A 206 -19.40 18.54 -17.36
N ARG A 207 -19.32 19.12 -16.15
CA ARG A 207 -20.51 19.45 -15.35
C ARG A 207 -21.33 20.60 -15.92
N GLY A 208 -20.70 21.51 -16.68
CA GLY A 208 -21.39 22.66 -17.27
C GLY A 208 -22.14 22.34 -18.56
N CYS A 209 -21.54 21.58 -19.47
CA CYS A 209 -22.12 21.32 -20.80
C CYS A 209 -22.25 19.83 -21.19
N GLY A 210 -21.80 18.90 -20.34
CA GLY A 210 -21.83 17.45 -20.61
C GLY A 210 -20.74 16.95 -21.57
N ALA A 211 -20.00 17.83 -22.23
CA ALA A 211 -18.96 17.45 -23.18
C ALA A 211 -17.86 16.60 -22.52
N ALA A 212 -17.40 15.56 -23.23
CA ALA A 212 -16.30 14.73 -22.77
C ALA A 212 -14.97 15.50 -22.84
N LEU A 213 -14.18 15.43 -21.78
CA LEU A 213 -12.84 16.01 -21.68
C LEU A 213 -11.88 15.07 -20.94
N ASP A 214 -10.57 15.28 -21.11
CA ASP A 214 -9.55 14.56 -20.35
C ASP A 214 -9.09 15.41 -19.15
N PRO A 215 -9.46 15.03 -17.90
CA PRO A 215 -9.11 15.81 -16.72
C PRO A 215 -7.61 15.76 -16.44
N SER A 216 -6.85 14.81 -17.01
CA SER A 216 -5.39 14.80 -16.89
C SER A 216 -4.70 15.84 -17.78
N ARG A 217 -5.44 16.47 -18.71
CA ARG A 217 -4.92 17.44 -19.69
C ARG A 217 -5.51 18.83 -19.54
N HIS A 218 -6.75 18.92 -19.05
CA HIS A 218 -7.51 20.16 -19.01
C HIS A 218 -8.02 20.46 -17.60
N ALA A 219 -7.69 21.65 -17.08
CA ALA A 219 -8.23 22.16 -15.81
C ALA A 219 -9.63 22.80 -15.97
N GLY A 220 -10.01 23.14 -17.21
CA GLY A 220 -11.33 23.64 -17.58
C GLY A 220 -11.79 23.00 -18.88
N CYS A 221 -13.10 22.90 -19.08
CA CYS A 221 -13.69 22.31 -20.28
C CYS A 221 -13.30 23.14 -21.52
N PRO A 222 -12.70 22.53 -22.56
CA PRO A 222 -12.32 23.28 -23.77
C PRO A 222 -13.51 23.81 -24.56
N GLN A 223 -14.72 23.28 -24.32
CA GLN A 223 -15.94 23.69 -25.03
C GLN A 223 -16.69 24.84 -24.35
N CYS A 224 -16.77 24.86 -23.03
CA CYS A 224 -17.55 25.88 -22.29
C CYS A 224 -16.76 26.62 -21.20
N GLY A 225 -15.49 26.29 -20.98
CA GLY A 225 -14.65 26.89 -19.95
C GLY A 225 -14.91 26.42 -18.51
N HIS A 226 -15.97 25.62 -18.27
CA HIS A 226 -16.35 25.17 -16.92
C HIS A 226 -15.21 24.42 -16.21
N ALA A 227 -15.00 24.72 -14.92
CA ALA A 227 -13.92 24.13 -14.15
C ALA A 227 -14.08 22.61 -14.01
N VAL A 228 -12.96 21.88 -14.11
CA VAL A 228 -12.93 20.41 -14.00
C VAL A 228 -12.81 20.03 -12.53
N LEU A 229 -13.95 19.85 -11.88
CA LEU A 229 -14.05 19.65 -10.42
C LEU A 229 -14.58 18.25 -10.07
N ALA A 230 -14.27 17.79 -8.86
CA ALA A 230 -14.88 16.64 -8.19
C ALA A 230 -15.04 16.95 -6.68
N PRO A 231 -16.17 17.55 -6.26
CA PRO A 231 -16.35 18.00 -4.87
C PRO A 231 -16.52 16.86 -3.87
N SER A 232 -16.91 15.67 -4.31
CA SER A 232 -17.00 14.46 -3.48
C SER A 232 -16.20 13.32 -4.10
N LEU A 233 -15.77 12.37 -3.27
CA LEU A 233 -15.21 11.11 -3.75
C LEU A 233 -16.26 10.28 -4.51
N LEU A 234 -17.55 10.50 -4.27
CA LEU A 234 -18.62 9.88 -5.07
C LEU A 234 -18.61 10.35 -6.54
N ASP A 235 -18.12 11.56 -6.80
CA ASP A 235 -18.12 12.14 -8.14
C ASP A 235 -17.09 11.48 -9.07
N VAL A 236 -16.06 10.80 -8.54
CA VAL A 236 -14.98 10.24 -9.37
C VAL A 236 -15.30 8.87 -9.95
N THR A 237 -16.48 8.31 -9.70
CA THR A 237 -16.87 6.97 -10.19
C THR A 237 -16.68 6.80 -11.70
N PRO A 238 -17.08 7.73 -12.59
CA PRO A 238 -16.84 7.59 -14.03
C PRO A 238 -15.34 7.49 -14.39
N LEU A 239 -14.48 8.20 -13.66
CA LEU A 239 -13.04 8.11 -13.81
C LEU A 239 -12.51 6.74 -13.36
N LEU A 240 -13.00 6.23 -12.21
CA LEU A 240 -12.61 4.92 -11.70
C LEU A 240 -13.01 3.81 -12.68
N ASP A 241 -14.23 3.84 -13.20
CA ASP A 241 -14.76 2.85 -14.15
C ASP A 241 -13.93 2.79 -15.44
N GLN A 242 -13.62 3.96 -16.00
CA GLN A 242 -12.82 4.03 -17.21
C GLN A 242 -11.39 3.52 -16.99
N VAL A 243 -10.71 3.98 -15.93
CA VAL A 243 -9.33 3.57 -15.67
C VAL A 243 -9.25 2.09 -15.29
N GLU A 244 -10.22 1.56 -14.57
CA GLU A 244 -10.30 0.14 -14.24
C GLU A 244 -10.42 -0.72 -15.50
N THR A 245 -11.27 -0.30 -16.44
CA THR A 245 -11.43 -0.96 -17.74
C THR A 245 -10.13 -0.95 -18.55
N GLU A 246 -9.48 0.21 -18.62
CA GLU A 246 -8.17 0.37 -19.30
C GLU A 246 -7.10 -0.55 -18.69
N LEU A 247 -6.99 -0.59 -17.35
CA LEU A 247 -6.02 -1.42 -16.65
C LEU A 247 -6.30 -2.92 -16.81
N ARG A 248 -7.56 -3.35 -16.76
CA ARG A 248 -7.94 -4.76 -16.98
C ARG A 248 -7.64 -5.21 -18.40
N ALA A 249 -8.00 -4.41 -19.40
CA ALA A 249 -7.69 -4.70 -20.80
C ALA A 249 -6.17 -4.81 -21.00
N GLU A 250 -5.39 -3.91 -20.38
CA GLU A 250 -3.94 -3.98 -20.44
C GLU A 250 -3.39 -5.26 -19.79
N ILE A 251 -3.85 -5.62 -18.59
CA ILE A 251 -3.42 -6.84 -17.91
C ILE A 251 -3.75 -8.08 -18.75
N ALA A 252 -4.94 -8.14 -19.33
CA ALA A 252 -5.36 -9.23 -20.20
C ALA A 252 -4.51 -9.33 -21.49
N SER A 253 -4.03 -8.19 -22.01
CA SER A 253 -3.16 -8.15 -23.19
C SER A 253 -1.70 -8.55 -22.92
N ARG A 254 -1.27 -8.62 -21.65
CA ARG A 254 0.10 -9.01 -21.30
C ARG A 254 0.28 -10.50 -21.54
N THR A 255 1.18 -10.86 -22.45
CA THR A 255 1.66 -12.24 -22.56
C THR A 255 2.32 -12.63 -21.22
N PRO A 256 1.97 -13.79 -20.63
CA PRO A 256 2.69 -14.30 -19.47
C PRO A 256 4.18 -14.35 -19.80
N PRO A 257 5.09 -13.96 -18.90
CA PRO A 257 6.51 -14.18 -19.13
C PRO A 257 6.68 -15.66 -19.45
N ALA A 258 7.31 -15.98 -20.58
CA ALA A 258 7.68 -17.36 -20.90
C ALA A 258 8.34 -17.93 -19.65
N GLN A 259 7.78 -19.02 -19.11
CA GLN A 259 8.37 -19.66 -17.93
C GLN A 259 9.81 -19.94 -18.29
N ARG A 260 10.75 -19.21 -17.66
CA ARG A 260 12.17 -19.49 -17.86
C ARG A 260 12.30 -20.95 -17.43
N PRO A 261 12.73 -21.87 -18.32
CA PRO A 261 12.88 -23.26 -17.92
C PRO A 261 13.74 -23.26 -16.64
N PRO A 262 13.34 -24.03 -15.61
CA PRO A 262 14.08 -24.04 -14.36
C PRO A 262 15.54 -24.23 -14.72
N ARG A 263 16.42 -23.33 -14.25
CA ARG A 263 17.86 -23.44 -14.52
C ARG A 263 18.24 -24.86 -14.11
N ARG A 264 18.56 -25.71 -15.09
CA ARG A 264 18.91 -27.10 -14.84
C ARG A 264 20.19 -27.04 -14.01
N ARG A 265 20.06 -27.19 -12.69
CA ARG A 265 21.20 -27.23 -11.78
C ARG A 265 22.07 -28.38 -12.31
N VAL A 266 23.29 -28.06 -12.74
CA VAL A 266 24.25 -29.10 -13.14
C VAL A 266 24.40 -29.99 -11.93
N ARG A 267 24.03 -31.27 -12.05
CA ARG A 267 24.20 -32.25 -10.97
C ARG A 267 25.68 -32.27 -10.63
N ASP A 268 26.01 -31.99 -9.38
CA ASP A 268 27.36 -32.14 -8.87
C ASP A 268 27.48 -33.50 -8.15
N TRP A 269 28.69 -33.98 -7.90
CA TRP A 269 28.96 -35.22 -7.16
C TRP A 269 28.28 -35.20 -5.77
N ARG A 270 28.06 -33.99 -5.22
CA ARG A 270 27.34 -33.74 -3.97
C ARG A 270 25.87 -34.16 -3.99
N ASP A 271 25.27 -34.30 -5.17
CA ASP A 271 23.89 -34.74 -5.33
C ASP A 271 23.76 -36.29 -5.36
N THR A 272 24.87 -37.03 -5.33
CA THR A 272 24.88 -38.50 -5.29
C THR A 272 24.45 -39.05 -3.92
N GLY A 273 23.95 -40.29 -3.88
CA GLY A 273 23.61 -40.98 -2.63
C GLY A 273 24.82 -41.14 -1.70
N LEU A 274 26.01 -41.32 -2.28
CA LEU A 274 27.27 -41.48 -1.57
C LEU A 274 27.69 -40.19 -0.82
N ALA A 275 27.58 -39.02 -1.46
CA ALA A 275 27.91 -37.75 -0.80
C ALA A 275 27.00 -37.44 0.40
N ARG A 276 25.71 -37.82 0.33
CA ARG A 276 24.78 -37.71 1.47
C ARG A 276 25.11 -38.68 2.60
N LEU A 277 25.65 -39.84 2.28
CA LEU A 277 26.11 -40.82 3.26
C LEU A 277 27.38 -40.32 3.96
N LEU A 278 28.32 -39.75 3.20
CA LEU A 278 29.55 -39.16 3.74
C LEU A 278 29.27 -37.98 4.68
N HIS A 279 28.26 -37.15 4.41
CA HIS A 279 27.85 -36.07 5.32
C HIS A 279 27.17 -36.53 6.61
N ARG A 280 26.71 -37.79 6.67
CA ARG A 280 26.16 -38.39 7.90
C ARG A 280 27.22 -39.10 8.73
N LEU A 281 28.44 -39.25 8.21
CA LEU A 281 29.55 -39.69 9.03
C LEU A 281 29.88 -38.55 10.00
N PRO A 282 29.94 -38.81 11.32
CA PRO A 282 30.48 -37.84 12.25
C PRO A 282 31.91 -37.50 11.81
N PRO A 283 32.35 -36.24 11.88
CA PRO A 283 33.74 -35.91 11.61
C PRO A 283 34.59 -36.78 12.54
N GLU A 284 35.61 -37.45 11.99
CA GLU A 284 36.56 -38.17 12.82
C GLU A 284 37.09 -37.18 13.87
N ARG A 285 36.79 -37.45 15.14
CA ARG A 285 37.50 -36.82 16.24
C ARG A 285 38.91 -37.38 16.16
N GLU A 286 39.83 -36.56 15.66
CA GLU A 286 41.25 -36.72 15.89
C GLU A 286 41.55 -36.53 17.40
N ASP A 287 41.13 -37.48 18.23
CA ASP A 287 41.63 -37.62 19.60
C ASP A 287 42.99 -38.35 19.55
N VAL A 288 43.98 -37.71 18.92
CA VAL A 288 45.36 -38.24 18.80
C VAL A 288 46.20 -37.96 20.05
N ALA A 289 45.61 -37.47 21.15
CA ALA A 289 46.36 -37.09 22.35
C ALA A 289 46.38 -38.15 23.48
N ALA A 290 45.65 -39.26 23.39
CA ALA A 290 45.52 -40.20 24.53
C ALA A 290 45.95 -41.65 24.27
N LEU A 291 46.42 -42.00 23.06
CA LEU A 291 46.85 -43.37 22.69
C LEU A 291 48.36 -43.49 22.40
N GLY A 292 49.16 -42.46 22.71
CA GLY A 292 50.61 -42.46 22.50
C GLY A 292 51.44 -43.06 23.65
N TRP A 293 50.88 -43.22 24.86
CA TRP A 293 51.65 -43.65 26.04
C TRP A 293 51.48 -45.13 26.40
N GLN A 294 50.48 -45.84 25.86
CA GLN A 294 50.27 -47.26 26.15
C GLN A 294 50.97 -48.21 25.17
N PHE A 295 51.40 -47.76 23.99
CA PHE A 295 52.17 -48.58 23.04
C PHE A 295 53.69 -48.43 23.15
N GLY A 296 54.20 -47.39 23.81
CA GLY A 296 55.65 -47.18 24.01
C GLY A 296 56.27 -48.10 25.08
N LEU A 297 55.52 -48.43 26.15
CA LEU A 297 56.00 -49.33 27.22
C LEU A 297 55.98 -50.81 26.81
N GLY A 298 55.02 -51.23 25.97
CA GLY A 298 54.92 -52.61 25.51
C GLY A 298 56.03 -53.03 24.54
N LEU A 299 56.48 -52.12 23.66
CA LEU A 299 57.55 -52.40 22.69
C LEU A 299 58.93 -52.47 23.37
N LEU A 300 59.19 -51.64 24.39
CA LEU A 300 60.44 -51.67 25.16
C LEU A 300 60.55 -52.91 26.04
N LEU A 301 59.45 -53.39 26.65
CA LEU A 301 59.44 -54.64 27.41
C LEU A 301 59.61 -55.89 26.52
N TRP A 302 59.05 -55.88 25.31
CA TRP A 302 59.23 -56.99 24.36
C TRP A 302 60.66 -57.06 23.78
N LEU A 303 61.28 -55.90 23.51
CA LEU A 303 62.67 -55.86 23.05
C LEU A 303 63.68 -56.21 24.16
N ALA A 304 63.40 -55.85 25.43
CA ALA A 304 64.23 -56.25 26.56
C ALA A 304 64.16 -57.76 26.84
N TRP A 305 63.00 -58.40 26.64
CA TRP A 305 62.85 -59.85 26.83
C TRP A 305 63.61 -60.68 25.78
N ARG A 306 63.70 -60.21 24.53
CA ARG A 306 64.48 -60.87 23.45
C ARG A 306 66.00 -60.76 23.58
N TRP A 307 66.52 -59.93 24.48
CA TRP A 307 67.97 -59.79 24.70
C TRP A 307 68.47 -60.56 25.93
N PHE A 308 67.57 -61.04 26.80
CA PHE A 308 67.92 -61.73 28.04
C PHE A 308 67.49 -63.22 28.10
N PHE A 309 66.74 -63.72 27.10
CA PHE A 309 66.35 -65.12 26.94
C PHE A 309 66.49 -65.61 25.49
#